data_AF-H9FKG0-F1
#
_entry.id   AF-H9FKG0-F1
#
_cell.length_a   1.000
_cell.length_b   1.000
_cell.length_c   1.000
_cell.angle_alpha   90.00
_cell.angle_beta   90.00
_cell.angle_gamma   90.00
#
_symmetry.space_group_name_H-M   'P 1'
#
loop_
_entity.id
_entity.type
_entity.pdbx_description
1 polymer ?
#
loop_
_entity_poly.entity_id
_entity_poly.type
_entity_poly.pdbx_seq_one_letter_code
_entity_poly.pdbx_strand_id
1 'polypeptide(L)'
;AGGLPEPTLYWEKDGMALDEVWDSSHFALEPGRAEEGPGASLALRILAARLPDSGVYVCHARNAHGHAQAGALLQVHQPPE
;
A
#
# COMPACT_ATOMS: atom_id res chain seq x y z
N ALA A 1 3.07 14.81 8.07
CA ALA A 1 1.66 15.27 7.94
C ALA A 1 0.75 14.13 8.38
N GLY A 2 -0.09 14.33 9.40
CA GLY A 2 -1.03 13.32 9.91
C GLY A 2 -2.45 13.88 9.96
N GLY A 3 -3.45 13.06 9.66
CA GLY A 3 -4.86 13.45 9.70
C GLY A 3 -5.47 13.30 11.10
N LEU A 4 -6.36 14.21 11.49
CA LEU A 4 -7.14 14.14 12.73
C LEU A 4 -8.65 14.21 12.40
N PRO A 5 -9.47 13.21 12.79
CA PRO A 5 -9.11 11.94 13.42
C PRO A 5 -8.12 11.11 12.60
N GLU A 6 -7.45 10.17 13.27
CA GLU A 6 -6.49 9.27 12.62
C GLU A 6 -7.14 8.58 11.41
N PRO A 7 -6.52 8.65 10.22
CA PRO A 7 -7.12 8.08 9.03
C PRO A 7 -7.00 6.55 9.02
N THR A 8 -8.02 5.90 8.46
CA THR A 8 -7.91 4.50 8.04
C THR A 8 -7.06 4.44 6.77
N LEU A 9 -6.08 3.54 6.76
CA LEU A 9 -5.19 3.31 5.62
C LEU A 9 -5.53 2.00 4.93
N TYR A 10 -5.45 1.97 3.61
CA TYR A 10 -5.57 0.76 2.79
C TYR A 10 -4.81 0.92 1.47
N TRP A 11 -4.56 -0.20 0.80
CA TRP A 11 -3.81 -0.26 -0.45
C TRP A 11 -4.65 -0.85 -1.58
N GLU A 12 -4.40 -0.36 -2.79
CA GLU A 12 -4.93 -0.88 -4.05
C GLU A 12 -3.78 -1.16 -5.02
N LYS A 13 -3.98 -2.16 -5.89
CA LYS A 13 -3.15 -2.44 -7.05
C LYS A 13 -4.00 -2.32 -8.30
N ASP A 14 -3.57 -1.47 -9.24
CA ASP A 14 -4.24 -1.23 -10.52
C ASP A 14 -5.74 -0.86 -10.37
N GLY A 15 -6.09 -0.19 -9.26
CA GLY A 15 -7.46 0.21 -8.93
C GLY A 15 -8.34 -0.89 -8.31
N MET A 16 -7.76 -2.05 -7.99
CA MET A 16 -8.43 -3.15 -7.30
C MET A 16 -7.87 -3.33 -5.89
N ALA A 17 -8.70 -3.81 -4.97
CA ALA A 17 -8.25 -4.15 -3.63
C ALA A 17 -7.25 -5.31 -3.67
N LEU A 18 -6.26 -5.33 -2.77
CA LEU A 18 -5.18 -6.32 -2.82
C LEU A 18 -5.67 -7.78 -2.71
N ASP A 19 -6.75 -8.01 -1.96
CA ASP A 19 -7.40 -9.31 -1.79
C ASP A 19 -8.21 -9.77 -3.02
N GLU A 20 -8.54 -8.86 -3.93
CA GLU A 20 -9.11 -9.19 -5.24
C GLU A 20 -8.03 -9.62 -6.24
N VAL A 21 -6.80 -9.11 -6.09
CA VAL A 21 -5.69 -9.39 -7.00
C VAL A 21 -4.85 -10.58 -6.56
N TRP A 22 -4.72 -10.79 -5.24
CA TRP A 22 -3.87 -11.81 -4.65
C TRP A 22 -4.53 -12.56 -3.50
N ASP A 23 -4.05 -13.78 -3.26
CA ASP A 23 -4.27 -14.46 -1.99
C ASP A 23 -3.52 -13.73 -0.86
N SER A 24 -4.08 -13.72 0.35
CA SER A 24 -3.50 -13.05 1.53
C SER A 24 -2.12 -13.61 1.93
N SER A 25 -1.73 -14.77 1.41
CA SER A 25 -0.40 -15.35 1.57
C SER A 25 0.69 -14.69 0.70
N HIS A 26 0.34 -13.90 -0.32
CA HIS A 26 1.30 -13.26 -1.22
C HIS A 26 1.76 -11.88 -0.72
N PHE A 27 1.01 -11.26 0.18
CA PHE A 27 1.34 -9.95 0.72
C PHE A 27 1.10 -9.86 2.23
N ALA A 28 1.72 -8.90 2.88
CA ALA A 28 1.46 -8.53 4.25
C ALA A 28 1.23 -7.03 4.36
N LEU A 29 0.30 -6.65 5.22
CA LEU A 29 0.09 -5.27 5.64
C LEU A 29 0.63 -5.11 7.05
N GLU A 30 1.65 -4.25 7.18
CA GLU A 30 2.37 -4.05 8.44
C GLU A 30 2.08 -2.64 8.97
N PRO A 31 1.42 -2.50 10.14
CA PRO A 31 1.26 -1.21 10.79
C PRO A 31 2.63 -0.68 11.21
N GLY A 32 2.96 0.54 10.80
CA GLY A 32 4.14 1.23 11.28
C GLY A 32 3.80 2.30 12.32
N ARG A 33 4.84 2.94 12.86
CA ARG A 33 4.70 4.21 13.57
C ARG A 33 5.03 5.33 12.58
N ALA A 34 4.21 6.38 12.54
CA ALA A 34 4.60 7.59 11.82
C ALA A 34 5.92 8.11 12.43
N GLU A 35 6.95 8.28 11.59
CA GLU A 35 8.30 8.70 12.03
C GLU A 35 8.29 10.09 12.69
N GLU A 36 7.31 10.94 12.36
CA GLU A 36 7.17 12.29 12.90
C GLU A 36 5.72 12.59 13.36
N GLY A 37 5.45 12.38 14.65
CA GLY A 37 4.21 12.83 15.31
C GLY A 37 3.02 11.86 15.22
N PRO A 38 1.83 12.27 15.68
CA PRO A 38 0.63 11.44 15.62
C PRO A 38 0.21 11.20 14.17
N GLY A 39 -0.03 9.92 13.83
CA GLY A 39 -0.48 9.51 12.51
C GLY A 39 -0.42 7.99 12.32
N ALA A 40 -1.24 7.49 11.39
CA ALA A 40 -1.19 6.11 10.96
C ALA A 40 -0.12 5.90 9.89
N SER A 41 0.47 4.70 9.85
CA SER A 41 1.27 4.25 8.72
C SER A 41 1.02 2.77 8.45
N LEU A 42 1.01 2.39 7.18
CA LEU A 42 0.69 1.04 6.71
C LEU A 42 1.62 0.67 5.57
N ALA A 43 2.55 -0.23 5.83
CA ALA A 43 3.46 -0.75 4.83
C ALA A 43 2.83 -1.95 4.10
N LEU A 44 2.93 -1.95 2.76
CA LEU A 44 2.63 -3.12 1.93
C LEU A 44 3.92 -3.88 1.65
N ARG A 45 3.96 -5.15 2.05
CA ARG A 45 5.08 -6.06 1.81
C ARG A 45 4.65 -7.17 0.85
N ILE A 46 5.25 -7.21 -0.33
CA ILE A 46 5.02 -8.26 -1.34
C ILE A 46 6.05 -9.38 -1.11
N LEU A 47 5.57 -10.62 -0.94
CA LEU A 47 6.42 -11.77 -0.67
C LEU A 47 6.85 -12.42 -1.99
N ALA A 48 8.16 -12.58 -2.18
CA ALA A 48 8.74 -13.17 -3.40
C ALA A 48 8.20 -12.54 -4.69
N ALA A 49 8.57 -11.28 -4.95
CA ALA A 49 8.07 -10.51 -6.09
C ALA A 49 8.31 -11.21 -7.45
N ARG A 50 7.28 -11.18 -8.31
CA ARG A 50 7.21 -11.82 -9.63
C ARG A 50 6.82 -10.79 -10.69
N LEU A 51 7.06 -11.10 -11.96
CA LEU A 51 6.68 -10.23 -13.08
C LEU A 51 5.24 -9.69 -13.02
N PRO A 52 4.20 -10.50 -12.69
CA PRO A 52 2.81 -10.03 -12.59
C PRO A 52 2.54 -9.06 -11.42
N ASP A 53 3.48 -8.95 -10.47
CA ASP A 53 3.37 -8.01 -9.37
C ASP A 53 3.71 -6.57 -9.83
N SER A 54 4.21 -6.38 -11.06
CA SER A 54 4.29 -5.04 -11.65
C SER A 54 2.89 -4.42 -11.74
N GLY A 55 2.81 -3.11 -11.51
CA GLY A 55 1.53 -2.39 -11.50
C GLY A 55 1.62 -1.06 -10.75
N VAL A 56 0.51 -0.33 -10.77
CA VAL A 56 0.36 0.93 -10.02
C VAL A 56 -0.22 0.62 -8.65
N TYR A 57 0.51 1.01 -7.60
CA TYR A 57 0.11 0.83 -6.22
C TYR A 57 -0.30 2.17 -5.63
N VAL A 58 -1.45 2.22 -4.98
CA VAL A 58 -1.97 3.45 -4.35
C VAL A 58 -2.30 3.16 -2.90
N CYS A 59 -1.73 3.93 -1.99
CA CYS A 59 -2.13 4.00 -0.60
C CYS A 59 -3.17 5.09 -0.43
N HIS A 60 -4.27 4.76 0.21
CA HIS A 60 -5.35 5.67 0.53
C HIS A 60 -5.40 5.93 2.02
N ALA A 61 -5.65 7.19 2.38
CA ALA A 61 -5.86 7.63 3.75
C ALA A 61 -7.21 8.34 3.83
N ARG A 62 -8.14 7.82 4.65
CA ARG A 62 -9.49 8.39 4.79
C ARG A 62 -9.85 8.62 6.25
N ASN A 63 -10.42 9.78 6.55
CA ASN A 63 -11.04 10.07 7.84
C ASN A 63 -12.38 10.79 7.64
N ALA A 64 -13.02 11.21 8.75
CA ALA A 64 -14.31 11.89 8.71
C ALA A 64 -14.30 13.22 7.93
N HIS A 65 -13.13 13.82 7.73
CA HIS A 65 -12.97 15.14 7.10
C HIS A 65 -12.54 15.07 5.64
N GLY A 66 -12.09 13.91 5.15
CA GLY A 66 -11.69 13.78 3.75
C GLY A 66 -10.90 12.53 3.43
N HIS A 67 -10.23 12.58 2.27
CA HIS A 67 -9.33 11.54 1.79
C HIS A 67 -8.07 12.14 1.19
N ALA A 68 -6.97 11.39 1.26
CA ALA A 68 -5.72 11.64 0.57
C ALA A 68 -5.21 10.34 -0.04
N GLN A 69 -4.40 10.44 -1.10
CA GLN A 69 -3.82 9.28 -1.77
C GLN A 69 -2.38 9.55 -2.19
N ALA A 70 -1.57 8.50 -2.21
CA ALA A 70 -0.21 8.52 -2.73
C ALA A 70 0.03 7.23 -3.51
N GLY A 71 0.60 7.33 -4.71
CA GLY A 71 0.81 6.17 -5.56
C GLY A 71 2.19 6.11 -6.21
N ALA A 72 2.58 4.90 -6.60
CA ALA A 72 3.84 4.61 -7.26
C ALA A 72 3.69 3.45 -8.25
N LEU A 73 4.52 3.44 -9.30
CA LEU A 73 4.65 2.32 -10.23
C LEU A 73 5.72 1.35 -9.72
N LEU A 74 5.36 0.08 -9.53
CA LEU A 74 6.33 -1.00 -9.31
C LEU A 74 6.62 -1.69 -10.64
N GLN A 75 7.91 -1.82 -10.98
CA GLN A 75 8.38 -2.62 -12.10
C GLN A 75 9.25 -3.76 -11.57
N VAL A 76 8.85 -4.99 -11.85
CA VAL A 76 9.63 -6.18 -11.53
C VAL A 76 10.34 -6.66 -12.80
N HIS A 77 11.63 -6.93 -12.70
CA HIS A 77 12.45 -7.43 -13.81
C HIS A 77 12.97 -8.84 -13.50
N GLN A 78 13.17 -9.64 -14.55
CA GLN A 78 13.92 -10.88 -14.41
C GLN A 78 15.40 -10.58 -14.21
N PRO A 79 16.13 -11.42 -13.45
CA PRO A 79 17.58 -11.35 -13.42
C PRO A 79 18.15 -11.46 -14.84
N PRO A 80 19.27 -10.76 -15.15
CA PRO A 80 20.02 -11.02 -16.37
C PRO A 80 20.44 -12.50 -16.44
N GLU A 81 20.49 -13.06 -17.65
CA GLU A 81 21.08 -14.38 -17.93
C GLU A 81 22.60 -14.39 -17.71
#